data_AF-A0AAU6W611-F1
#
_entry.id   AF-A0AAU6W611-F1
#
_cell.length_a   1.000
_cell.length_b   1.000
_cell.length_c   1.000
_cell.angle_alpha   90.00
_cell.angle_beta   90.00
_cell.angle_gamma   90.00
#
_symmetry.space_group_name_H-M   'P 1'
#
loop_
_entity.id
_entity.type
_entity.pdbx_description
1 polymer ?
#
loop_
_entity_poly.entity_id
_entity_poly.type
_entity_poly.pdbx_seq_one_letter_code
_entity_poly.pdbx_strand_id
1 'polypeptide(L)' 'MKKHNLQYFLLPWIKNIPKKSINNLVLDSRKLTSKDIFIAIQGEKKNGHDFILEAISKKVAAVLSETTKKKNTVK' A
#
# COMPACT_ATOMS: atom_id res chain seq x y z
N MET A 1 -0.12 3.79 23.18
CA MET A 1 -0.51 4.77 22.13
C MET A 1 -0.49 4.08 20.77
N LYS A 2 -1.54 4.29 19.96
CA LYS A 2 -2.01 3.37 18.91
C LYS A 2 -0.94 2.97 17.87
N LYS A 3 -0.89 1.66 17.60
CA LYS A 3 0.03 0.91 16.73
C LYS A 3 -0.13 1.20 15.23
N HIS A 4 -0.43 2.44 14.81
CA HIS A 4 -0.64 2.78 13.41
C HIS A 4 0.67 3.17 12.72
N ASN A 5 1.58 2.19 12.63
CA ASN A 5 2.87 2.37 11.96
C ASN A 5 3.07 1.29 10.91
N LEU A 6 3.44 1.73 9.70
CA LEU A 6 3.64 0.88 8.54
C LEU A 6 4.65 -0.25 8.79
N GLN A 7 5.74 0.04 9.50
CA GLN A 7 6.76 -0.95 9.81
C GLN A 7 6.19 -2.10 10.62
N TYR A 8 5.46 -1.80 11.69
CA TYR A 8 4.85 -2.84 12.54
C TYR A 8 3.74 -3.60 11.80
N PHE A 9 2.99 -2.93 10.93
CA PHE A 9 1.91 -3.56 10.16
C PHE A 9 2.42 -4.65 9.20
N LEU A 10 3.58 -4.44 8.60
CA LEU A 10 4.12 -5.32 7.55
C LEU A 10 5.30 -6.19 8.00
N LEU A 11 5.67 -6.11 9.27
CA LEU A 11 6.86 -6.74 9.86
C LEU A 11 6.95 -8.28 9.67
N PRO A 12 5.84 -9.04 9.60
CA PRO A 12 5.91 -10.48 9.30
C PRO A 12 6.32 -10.80 7.84
N TRP A 13 6.07 -9.90 6.90
CA TRP A 13 6.17 -10.21 5.46
C TRP A 13 7.26 -9.43 4.73
N ILE A 14 7.60 -8.22 5.19
CA ILE A 14 8.52 -7.33 4.48
C ILE A 14 9.57 -6.80 5.48
N LYS A 15 10.85 -6.93 5.13
CA LYS A 15 11.98 -6.39 5.92
C LYS A 15 12.31 -4.97 5.45
N ASN A 16 13.01 -4.19 6.29
CA ASN A 16 13.53 -2.85 5.99
C ASN A 16 12.46 -1.79 5.63
N ILE A 17 11.36 -1.78 6.36
CA ILE A 17 10.25 -0.84 6.14
C ILE A 17 10.47 0.44 6.96
N PRO A 18 10.27 1.63 6.38
CA PRO A 18 10.37 2.88 7.11
C PRO A 18 9.30 2.99 8.22
N LYS A 19 9.70 3.57 9.35
CA LYS A 19 8.78 3.97 10.42
C LYS A 19 7.93 5.14 9.96
N LYS A 20 6.72 4.85 9.46
CA LYS A 20 5.78 5.87 8.99
C LYS A 20 4.43 5.70 9.66
N SER A 21 3.85 6.79 10.15
CA SER A 21 2.49 6.77 10.69
C SER A 21 1.49 6.64 9.55
N ILE A 22 0.49 5.79 9.76
CA ILE A 22 -0.57 5.51 8.79
C ILE A 22 -1.93 5.77 9.44
N ASN A 23 -2.94 6.08 8.62
CA ASN A 23 -4.31 6.28 9.09
C ASN A 23 -5.17 5.05 8.77
N ASN A 24 -5.53 4.87 7.49
CA ASN A 24 -6.42 3.80 7.04
C ASN A 24 -5.82 2.95 5.92
N LEU A 25 -6.42 1.78 5.71
CA LEU A 25 -6.23 0.96 4.51
C LEU A 25 -7.40 1.24 3.56
N VAL A 26 -7.10 1.63 2.31
CA VAL A 26 -8.12 2.06 1.36
C VAL A 26 -7.91 1.38 0.02
N LEU A 27 -8.97 0.74 -0.49
CA LEU A 27 -9.01 0.11 -1.82
C LEU A 27 -9.55 1.05 -2.90
N ASP A 28 -10.42 2.00 -2.52
CA ASP A 28 -11.05 2.93 -3.45
C ASP A 28 -10.22 4.21 -3.55
N SER A 29 -9.54 4.41 -4.69
CA SER A 29 -8.65 5.55 -4.91
C SER A 29 -9.36 6.89 -4.67
N ARG A 30 -10.67 6.95 -4.91
CA ARG A 30 -11.49 8.16 -4.75
C ARG A 30 -11.58 8.63 -3.30
N LYS A 31 -11.48 7.72 -2.33
CA LYS A 31 -11.58 8.02 -0.88
C LYS A 31 -10.23 8.26 -0.21
N LEU A 32 -9.12 8.13 -0.95
CA LEU A 32 -7.78 8.27 -0.39
C LEU A 32 -7.53 9.65 0.19
N THR A 33 -6.93 9.68 1.37
CA THR A 33 -6.42 10.88 2.01
C THR A 33 -4.93 10.77 2.25
N SER A 34 -4.30 11.91 2.57
CA SER A 34 -2.90 11.92 2.98
C SER A 34 -2.71 10.99 4.18
N LYS A 35 -1.60 10.24 4.19
CA LYS A 35 -1.25 9.24 5.22
C LYS A 35 -2.04 7.92 5.20
N ASP A 36 -2.97 7.71 4.27
CA ASP A 36 -3.57 6.39 4.06
C ASP A 36 -2.61 5.43 3.34
N ILE A 37 -2.90 4.14 3.38
CA ILE A 37 -2.27 3.14 2.51
C ILE A 37 -3.25 2.80 1.41
N PHE A 38 -2.83 2.96 0.16
CA PHE A 38 -3.60 2.49 -0.99
C PHE A 38 -3.28 1.01 -1.27
N ILE A 39 -4.33 0.19 -1.43
CA ILE A 39 -4.21 -1.22 -1.77
C ILE A 39 -4.63 -1.41 -3.22
N ALA A 40 -3.65 -1.56 -4.11
CA ALA A 40 -3.84 -1.76 -5.54
C ALA A 40 -3.92 -3.26 -5.86
N ILE A 41 -5.14 -3.78 -5.92
CA ILE A 41 -5.44 -5.17 -6.32
C ILE A 41 -6.14 -5.20 -7.67
N GLN A 42 -6.02 -6.32 -8.39
CA GLN A 42 -6.81 -6.55 -9.59
C GLN A 42 -8.26 -6.87 -9.19
N GLY A 43 -9.21 -5.98 -9.49
CA GLY A 43 -10.64 -6.25 -9.34
C GLY A 43 -11.25 -6.81 -10.63
N GLU A 44 -12.48 -7.32 -10.53
CA GLU A 44 -13.24 -7.85 -11.67
C GLU A 44 -13.57 -6.79 -12.72
N LYS A 45 -13.96 -5.59 -12.28
CA LYS A 45 -14.40 -4.49 -13.15
C LYS A 45 -13.32 -3.44 -13.41
N LYS A 46 -12.39 -3.27 -12.47
CA LYS A 46 -11.34 -2.24 -12.53
C LYS A 46 -10.06 -2.78 -11.94
N ASN A 47 -8.94 -2.41 -12.55
CA ASN A 47 -7.63 -2.73 -12.05
C ASN A 47 -7.14 -1.63 -11.10
N GLY A 48 -6.87 -1.97 -9.83
CA GLY A 48 -6.34 -1.01 -8.85
C GLY A 48 -4.98 -0.43 -9.22
N HIS A 49 -4.20 -1.14 -10.04
CA HIS A 49 -2.89 -0.71 -10.51
C HIS A 49 -2.95 0.59 -11.35
N ASP A 50 -4.06 0.81 -12.06
CA ASP A 50 -4.26 1.99 -12.90
C ASP A 50 -4.35 3.29 -12.06
N PHE A 51 -4.66 3.17 -10.76
CA PHE A 51 -4.84 4.30 -9.86
C PHE A 51 -3.64 4.58 -8.95
N ILE A 52 -2.49 3.92 -9.18
CA ILE A 52 -1.28 4.13 -8.38
C ILE A 52 -0.79 5.58 -8.48
N LEU A 53 -0.77 6.15 -9.69
CA LEU A 53 -0.36 7.54 -9.90
C LEU A 53 -1.31 8.53 -9.19
N GLU A 54 -2.61 8.24 -9.18
CA GLU A 54 -3.61 9.01 -8.43
C GLU A 54 -3.35 8.93 -6.92
N ALA A 55 -3.01 7.76 -6.40
CA ALA A 55 -2.69 7.61 -4.99
C ALA A 55 -1.43 8.42 -4.60
N ILE A 56 -0.41 8.42 -5.46
CA ILE A 56 0.81 9.21 -5.25
C ILE A 56 0.49 10.71 -5.23
N SER A 57 -0.34 11.20 -6.17
CA SER A 57 -0.72 12.62 -6.20
C SER A 57 -1.48 13.05 -4.95
N LYS A 58 -2.25 12.13 -4.34
CA LYS A 58 -2.95 12.31 -3.06
C LYS A 58 -2.05 12.20 -1.81
N LYS A 59 -0.74 12.00 -1.98
CA LYS A 59 0.26 11.94 -0.90
C LYS A 59 -0.05 10.89 0.17
N VAL A 60 -0.45 9.71 -0.28
CA VAL A 60 -0.63 8.54 0.59
C VAL A 60 0.67 8.18 1.32
N ALA A 61 0.57 7.50 2.46
CA ALA A 61 1.74 7.05 3.20
C ALA A 61 2.53 5.99 2.42
N ALA A 62 1.82 5.05 1.79
CA ALA A 62 2.36 3.94 1.02
C ALA A 62 1.33 3.40 0.01
N VAL A 63 1.82 2.67 -0.99
CA VAL A 63 1.00 1.88 -1.92
C VAL A 63 1.42 0.42 -1.79
N LEU A 64 0.47 -0.48 -1.56
CA LEU A 64 0.67 -1.92 -1.62
C LEU A 64 0.03 -2.44 -2.90
N SER A 65 0.85 -3.00 -3.78
CA SER A 65 0.40 -3.53 -5.07
C SER A 65 0.47 -5.04 -5.08
N GLU A 66 -0.55 -5.67 -5.62
CA GLU A 66 -0.49 -7.09 -5.95
C GLU A 66 0.57 -7.35 -7.03
N THR A 67 1.22 -8.51 -6.99
CA THR A 67 2.17 -8.92 -8.04
C THR A 67 2.01 -10.41 -8.30
N THR A 68 1.98 -10.79 -9.57
CA THR A 68 1.97 -12.19 -10.01
C THR A 68 3.37 -12.80 -10.02
N LYS A 69 4.41 -11.95 -9.97
CA LYS A 69 5.80 -12.41 -9.90
C LYS A 69 6.10 -12.85 -8.47
N LYS A 70 6.30 -14.16 -8.26
CA LYS A 70 7.06 -14.62 -7.09
C LYS A 70 8.42 -13.91 -7.14
N LYS A 71 8.88 -13.37 -6.01
CA LYS A 71 10.26 -12.88 -5.91
C LYS A 71 11.17 -14.04 -6.31
N ASN A 72 11.79 -13.96 -7.47
CA ASN A 72 12.95 -14.76 -7.78
C ASN A 72 14.03 -14.28 -6.81
N THR A 73 14.19 -15.00 -5.70
CA THR A 73 15.43 -14.96 -4.93
C THR A 73 16.51 -15.52 -5.85
N VAL A 74 17.13 -14.63 -6.62
CA VAL A 74 18.46 -14.91 -7.16
C VAL A 74 19.34 -15.09 -5.92
N LYS A 75 19.97 -16.27 -5.83
CA LYS A 75 20.85 -16.69 -4.73
C LYS A 75 21.91 -15.65 -4.43
#